data_AF-A0A3Q0R1X4-F1
#
_entry.id   AF-A0A3Q0R1X4-F1
#
_cell.length_a   1.000
_cell.length_b   1.000
_cell.length_c   1.000
_cell.angle_alpha   90.00
_cell.angle_beta   90.00
_cell.angle_gamma   90.00
#
_symmetry.space_group_name_H-M   'P 1'
#
loop_
_entity.id
_entity.type
_entity.pdbx_description
1 polymer ?
#
loop_
_entity_poly.entity_id
_entity_poly.type
_entity_poly.pdbx_seq_one_letter_code
_entity_poly.pdbx_strand_id
1 'polypeptide(L)'
;LFIYFLINNATCTCPLLQPVGCDGELYSSKTVDRCGVCGGNGTSCQRISGSYRKALTQLGYVFITNIPAGASDIQIVERHKTENILALSDEAGYFFFNGNTVFDNPQNFHVAGTVFKYRRPSSVFSDGLEYIIAQGPTLEGLNVMVVQKHTHTNLVNRAVYYFCYNKVTCHFSTTT
;
A
#
# COMPACT_ATOMS: atom_id res chain seq x y z
N LEU A 1 3.10 20.67 15.66
CA LEU A 1 2.52 22.02 15.53
C LEU A 1 1.18 21.89 14.82
N PHE A 2 0.08 21.82 15.57
CA PHE A 2 -1.27 21.92 15.03
C PHE A 2 -1.63 23.40 14.98
N ILE A 3 -1.87 23.95 13.78
CA ILE A 3 -2.46 25.29 13.66
C ILE A 3 -3.93 25.09 13.27
N TYR A 4 -4.79 25.35 14.24
CA TYR A 4 -6.23 25.51 14.07
C TYR A 4 -6.50 26.65 13.09
N PHE A 5 -7.31 26.43 12.06
CA PHE A 5 -7.93 27.51 11.31
C PHE A 5 -9.40 27.60 11.70
N LEU A 6 -9.73 28.66 12.44
CA LEU A 6 -11.10 29.12 12.66
C LEU A 6 -11.62 29.67 11.33
N ILE A 7 -12.72 29.08 10.85
CA ILE A 7 -13.38 29.49 9.60
C ILE A 7 -14.33 30.64 9.94
N ASN A 8 -14.00 31.85 9.50
CA ASN A 8 -14.96 32.95 9.35
C ASN A 8 -14.79 33.54 7.95
N ASN A 9 -15.79 33.32 7.10
CA ASN A 9 -16.08 33.95 5.79
C ASN A 9 -15.03 34.93 5.22
N ALA A 10 -13.92 34.40 4.72
CA ALA A 10 -13.07 35.08 3.75
C ALA A 10 -12.43 34.01 2.86
N THR A 11 -12.41 34.26 1.55
CA THR A 11 -11.72 33.43 0.55
C THR A 11 -10.30 33.11 1.01
N CYS A 12 -10.01 31.82 1.17
CA CYS A 12 -8.70 31.35 1.63
C CYS A 12 -7.70 31.35 0.45
N THR A 13 -7.25 32.53 0.04
CA THR A 13 -6.07 32.65 -0.84
C THR A 13 -4.82 32.50 0.02
N CYS A 14 -4.42 31.26 0.29
CA CYS A 14 -3.10 30.98 0.87
C CYS A 14 -2.05 31.39 -0.18
N PRO A 15 -1.14 32.33 0.10
CA PRO A 15 -0.09 32.69 -0.86
C PRO A 15 0.79 31.45 -1.05
N LEU A 16 0.69 30.84 -2.23
CA LEU A 16 1.49 29.72 -2.76
C LEU A 16 2.02 28.74 -1.71
N LEU A 17 1.34 27.60 -1.52
CA LEU A 17 2.05 26.37 -1.14
C LEU A 17 3.08 26.09 -2.24
N GLN A 18 4.32 26.52 -2.03
CA GLN A 18 5.41 26.28 -2.98
C GLN A 18 5.80 24.80 -2.88
N PRO A 19 5.76 24.04 -3.98
CA PRO A 19 6.13 22.63 -3.94
C PRO A 19 7.62 22.50 -3.59
N VAL A 20 7.92 21.66 -2.59
CA VAL A 20 9.29 21.26 -2.26
C VAL A 20 9.58 19.97 -3.01
N GLY A 21 10.68 19.93 -3.74
CA GLY A 21 11.13 18.72 -4.43
C GLY A 21 11.55 17.63 -3.44
N CYS A 22 11.71 16.40 -3.91
CA CYS A 22 12.20 15.31 -3.06
C CYS A 22 13.62 15.52 -2.53
N ASP A 23 14.35 16.47 -3.08
CA ASP A 23 15.69 16.90 -2.66
C ASP A 23 15.66 18.00 -1.59
N GLY A 24 14.47 18.42 -1.13
CA GLY A 24 14.31 19.43 -0.09
C GLY A 24 14.35 20.87 -0.59
N GLU A 25 14.52 21.07 -1.90
CA GLU A 25 14.64 22.40 -2.52
C GLU A 25 13.26 22.96 -2.92
N LEU A 26 13.03 24.24 -2.65
CA LEU A 26 11.82 24.95 -3.06
C LEU A 26 11.76 25.08 -4.58
N TYR A 27 10.58 24.85 -5.16
CA TYR A 27 10.34 24.87 -6.62
C TYR A 27 11.15 23.86 -7.44
N SER A 28 11.82 22.90 -6.78
CA SER A 28 12.48 21.80 -7.48
C SER A 28 11.44 20.90 -8.16
N SER A 29 11.72 20.54 -9.42
CA SER A 29 10.89 19.62 -10.19
C SER A 29 11.22 18.15 -9.93
N LYS A 30 12.18 17.86 -9.05
CA LYS A 30 12.57 16.47 -8.75
C LYS A 30 11.50 15.79 -7.92
N THR A 31 11.08 14.62 -8.38
CA THR A 31 10.16 13.72 -7.69
C THR A 31 10.85 12.40 -7.37
N VAL A 32 10.31 11.69 -6.39
CA VAL A 32 10.73 10.33 -6.08
C VAL A 32 10.25 9.41 -7.20
N ASP A 33 11.14 8.60 -7.76
CA ASP A 33 10.77 7.59 -8.75
C ASP A 33 10.11 6.35 -8.10
N ARG A 34 9.63 5.41 -8.93
CA ARG A 34 9.01 4.17 -8.44
C ARG A 34 9.92 3.29 -7.55
N CYS A 35 11.23 3.52 -7.60
CA CYS A 35 12.23 2.80 -6.81
C CYS A 35 12.55 3.51 -5.49
N GLY A 36 11.87 4.61 -5.16
CA GLY A 36 12.14 5.39 -3.96
C GLY A 36 13.33 6.34 -4.10
N VAL A 37 13.86 6.57 -5.31
CA VAL A 37 15.04 7.42 -5.54
C VAL A 37 14.63 8.81 -6.02
N CYS A 38 15.08 9.85 -5.31
CA CYS A 38 14.83 11.23 -5.72
C CYS A 38 15.54 11.58 -7.03
N GLY A 39 14.79 12.02 -8.05
CA GLY A 39 15.32 12.29 -9.38
C GLY A 39 15.79 11.02 -10.13
N GLY A 40 15.39 9.84 -9.66
CA GLY A 40 15.71 8.58 -10.30
C GLY A 40 14.94 8.36 -11.60
N ASN A 41 15.40 7.39 -12.40
CA ASN A 41 14.80 7.04 -13.70
C ASN A 41 14.01 5.72 -13.65
N GLY A 42 13.80 5.15 -12.46
CA GLY A 42 13.04 3.92 -12.24
C GLY A 42 13.76 2.65 -12.65
N THR A 43 15.08 2.66 -12.86
CA THR A 43 15.83 1.49 -13.36
C THR A 43 16.58 0.69 -12.29
N SER A 44 16.74 1.24 -11.08
CA SER A 44 17.42 0.59 -9.94
C SER A 44 16.62 -0.55 -9.31
N CYS A 45 15.31 -0.59 -9.55
CA CYS A 45 14.40 -1.61 -9.07
C CYS A 45 13.69 -2.32 -10.24
N GLN A 46 13.01 -3.41 -9.90
CA GLN A 46 12.09 -4.13 -10.78
C GLN A 46 10.69 -4.14 -10.19
N ARG A 47 9.66 -4.17 -11.05
CA ARG A 47 8.28 -4.31 -10.60
C ARG A 47 7.96 -5.79 -10.46
N ILE A 48 7.59 -6.20 -9.25
CA ILE A 48 6.98 -7.49 -8.97
C ILE A 48 5.48 -7.29 -9.00
N SER A 49 4.75 -8.14 -9.71
CA SER A 49 3.29 -8.05 -9.78
C SER A 49 2.65 -9.42 -9.89
N GLY A 50 1.45 -9.55 -9.37
CA GLY A 50 0.69 -10.79 -9.43
C GLY A 50 -0.80 -10.58 -9.23
N SER A 51 -1.54 -11.66 -9.33
CA SER A 51 -2.98 -11.68 -9.06
C SER A 51 -3.31 -12.85 -8.15
N TYR A 52 -4.10 -12.58 -7.12
CA TYR A 52 -4.72 -13.59 -6.30
C TYR A 52 -6.10 -13.94 -6.85
N ARG A 53 -6.37 -15.24 -7.01
CA ARG A 53 -7.69 -15.74 -7.43
C ARG A 53 -8.01 -17.05 -6.72
N LYS A 54 -8.78 -16.99 -5.64
CA LYS A 54 -9.19 -18.20 -4.90
C LYS A 54 -10.62 -18.07 -4.37
N ALA A 55 -11.38 -19.16 -4.44
CA ALA A 55 -12.62 -19.27 -3.66
C ALA A 55 -12.24 -19.52 -2.21
N LEU A 56 -12.71 -18.66 -1.31
CA LEU A 56 -12.50 -18.85 0.11
C LEU A 56 -13.57 -19.81 0.61
N THR A 57 -13.16 -21.03 0.94
CA THR A 57 -14.01 -22.13 1.42
C THR A 57 -14.02 -22.25 2.94
N GLN A 58 -13.12 -21.53 3.62
CA GLN A 58 -12.97 -21.50 5.06
C GLN A 58 -12.97 -20.05 5.55
N LEU A 59 -13.64 -19.81 6.67
CA LEU A 59 -13.60 -18.52 7.35
C LEU A 59 -12.19 -18.26 7.90
N GLY A 60 -11.78 -17.00 7.89
CA GLY A 60 -10.49 -16.56 8.43
C GLY A 60 -9.62 -15.84 7.41
N TYR A 61 -8.35 -15.72 7.77
CA TYR A 61 -7.33 -15.01 7.01
C TYR A 61 -6.64 -15.93 6.01
N VAL A 62 -6.52 -15.47 4.77
CA VAL A 62 -5.77 -16.18 3.73
C VAL A 62 -4.70 -15.28 3.14
N PHE A 63 -3.50 -15.83 3.03
CA PHE A 63 -2.34 -15.17 2.46
C PHE A 63 -2.51 -14.88 0.97
N ILE A 64 -2.19 -13.65 0.57
CA ILE A 64 -2.17 -13.18 -0.83
C ILE A 64 -0.74 -13.15 -1.35
N THR A 65 0.14 -12.41 -0.66
CA THR A 65 1.53 -12.19 -1.07
C THR A 65 2.34 -11.62 0.09
N ASN A 66 3.66 -11.74 0.00
CA ASN A 66 4.61 -11.10 0.89
C ASN A 66 5.26 -9.91 0.17
N ILE A 67 5.35 -8.79 0.87
CA ILE A 67 6.04 -7.58 0.45
C ILE A 67 7.36 -7.56 1.22
N PRO A 68 8.53 -7.70 0.57
CA PRO A 68 9.81 -7.74 1.26
C PRO A 68 10.20 -6.37 1.85
N ALA A 69 11.08 -6.40 2.86
CA ALA A 69 11.72 -5.19 3.40
C ALA A 69 12.51 -4.45 2.31
N GLY A 70 12.25 -3.17 2.11
CA GLY A 70 12.84 -2.33 1.06
C GLY A 70 11.96 -2.16 -0.17
N ALA A 71 10.71 -2.66 -0.14
CA ALA A 71 9.77 -2.49 -1.24
C ALA A 71 9.21 -1.06 -1.30
N SER A 72 9.08 -0.53 -2.52
CA SER A 72 8.52 0.79 -2.83
C SER A 72 7.38 0.68 -3.84
N ASP A 73 6.65 1.77 -4.10
CA ASP A 73 5.57 1.83 -5.10
C ASP A 73 4.58 0.65 -4.96
N ILE A 74 4.08 0.48 -3.74
CA ILE A 74 3.26 -0.66 -3.33
C ILE A 74 1.79 -0.34 -3.63
N GLN A 75 1.12 -1.27 -4.32
CA GLN A 75 -0.31 -1.20 -4.54
C GLN A 75 -0.95 -2.58 -4.53
N ILE A 76 -2.03 -2.70 -3.76
CA ILE A 76 -2.90 -3.88 -3.68
C ILE A 76 -4.33 -3.39 -3.87
N VAL A 77 -5.02 -3.94 -4.85
CA VAL A 77 -6.40 -3.53 -5.19
C VAL A 77 -7.26 -4.76 -5.38
N GLU A 78 -8.43 -4.75 -4.76
CA GLU A 78 -9.49 -5.67 -5.08
C GLU A 78 -9.96 -5.46 -6.55
N ARG A 79 -10.26 -6.53 -7.28
CA ARG A 79 -10.67 -6.46 -8.70
C ARG A 79 -12.17 -6.53 -8.93
N HIS A 80 -12.92 -6.96 -7.92
CA HIS A 80 -14.38 -7.05 -7.94
C HIS A 80 -14.88 -6.66 -6.57
N LYS A 81 -15.94 -5.87 -6.48
CA LYS A 81 -16.52 -5.52 -5.20
C LYS A 81 -16.96 -6.78 -4.47
N THR A 82 -16.33 -7.08 -3.35
CA THR A 82 -16.79 -8.13 -2.44
C THR A 82 -16.88 -7.60 -1.02
N GLU A 83 -17.45 -8.40 -0.12
CA GLU A 83 -17.45 -8.09 1.32
C GLU A 83 -16.16 -8.52 2.03
N ASN A 84 -15.21 -9.10 1.28
CA ASN A 84 -13.92 -9.49 1.83
C ASN A 84 -13.10 -8.23 2.12
N ILE A 85 -12.16 -8.37 3.06
CA ILE A 85 -11.36 -7.25 3.54
C ILE A 85 -9.89 -7.60 3.41
N LEU A 86 -9.12 -6.70 2.79
CA LEU A 86 -7.67 -6.74 2.78
C LEU A 86 -7.12 -6.41 4.17
N ALA A 87 -6.15 -7.19 4.63
CA ALA A 87 -5.46 -6.99 5.90
C ALA A 87 -3.94 -7.00 5.69
N LEU A 88 -3.22 -6.39 6.62
CA LEU A 88 -1.77 -6.27 6.57
C LEU A 88 -1.19 -6.69 7.93
N SER A 89 -0.25 -7.62 7.90
CA SER A 89 0.50 -8.06 9.09
C SER A 89 1.99 -8.01 8.83
N ASP A 90 2.78 -8.13 9.89
CA ASP A 90 4.19 -8.50 9.76
C ASP A 90 4.34 -9.97 9.32
N GLU A 91 5.59 -10.40 9.17
CA GLU A 91 5.92 -11.79 8.79
C GLU A 91 5.63 -12.82 9.89
N ALA A 92 5.55 -12.38 11.15
CA ALA A 92 5.20 -13.24 12.29
C ALA A 92 3.68 -13.40 12.46
N GLY A 93 2.86 -12.64 11.73
CA GLY A 93 1.40 -12.69 11.75
C GLY A 93 0.75 -11.70 12.71
N TYR A 94 1.50 -10.74 13.27
CA TYR A 94 0.93 -9.64 14.03
C TYR A 94 0.36 -8.60 13.07
N PHE A 95 -0.96 -8.37 13.17
CA PHE A 95 -1.66 -7.47 12.27
C PHE A 95 -1.48 -6.01 12.64
N PHE A 96 -1.20 -5.18 11.63
CA PHE A 96 -1.23 -3.73 11.74
C PHE A 96 -2.64 -3.17 11.60
N PHE A 97 -3.45 -3.76 10.70
CA PHE A 97 -4.86 -3.42 10.54
C PHE A 97 -5.67 -4.56 9.92
N ASN A 98 -6.98 -4.52 10.16
CA ASN A 98 -7.98 -5.52 9.80
C ASN A 98 -7.67 -6.93 10.31
N GLY A 99 -6.96 -7.03 11.43
CA GLY A 99 -6.55 -8.26 12.10
C GLY A 99 -7.32 -8.58 13.37
N ASN A 100 -7.07 -9.74 13.96
CA ASN A 100 -7.52 -10.07 15.32
C ASN A 100 -9.03 -9.85 15.54
N THR A 101 -9.86 -10.18 14.55
CA THR A 101 -11.33 -9.99 14.55
C THR A 101 -11.82 -8.53 14.58
N VAL A 102 -10.92 -7.57 14.43
CA VAL A 102 -11.24 -6.13 14.34
C VAL A 102 -11.12 -5.69 12.88
N PHE A 103 -12.12 -4.93 12.41
CA PHE A 103 -12.11 -4.30 11.10
C PHE A 103 -11.95 -2.80 11.26
N ASP A 104 -10.77 -2.30 10.93
CA ASP A 104 -10.45 -0.90 11.06
C ASP A 104 -11.21 -0.04 10.05
N ASN A 105 -11.39 1.23 10.40
CA ASN A 105 -11.91 2.22 9.49
C ASN A 105 -10.85 2.59 8.43
N PRO A 106 -11.26 2.92 7.20
CA PRO A 106 -10.38 3.46 6.17
C PRO A 106 -9.57 4.67 6.65
N GLN A 107 -8.25 4.55 6.74
CA GLN A 107 -7.36 5.63 7.15
C GLN A 107 -5.92 5.43 6.66
N ASN A 108 -5.01 6.32 7.09
CA ASN A 108 -3.59 6.17 6.88
C ASN A 108 -2.96 5.51 8.11
N PHE A 109 -2.15 4.49 7.91
CA PHE A 109 -1.46 3.76 8.97
C PHE A 109 0.05 3.95 8.83
N HIS A 110 0.74 4.22 9.94
CA HIS A 110 2.20 4.23 9.99
C HIS A 110 2.68 2.80 10.27
N VAL A 111 3.25 2.14 9.26
CA VAL A 111 3.61 0.72 9.28
C VAL A 111 4.96 0.53 8.59
N ALA A 112 5.84 -0.28 9.15
CA ALA A 112 7.13 -0.64 8.56
C ALA A 112 7.93 0.58 8.05
N GLY A 113 7.92 1.70 8.80
CA GLY A 113 8.65 2.92 8.45
C GLY A 113 8.05 3.77 7.32
N THR A 114 6.87 3.44 6.80
CA THR A 114 6.18 4.24 5.78
C THR A 114 4.69 4.42 6.12
N VAL A 115 3.96 5.14 5.26
CA VAL A 115 2.53 5.37 5.42
C VAL A 115 1.75 4.52 4.42
N PHE A 116 0.94 3.61 4.94
CA PHE A 116 -0.01 2.82 4.18
C PHE A 116 -1.37 3.52 4.17
N LYS A 117 -1.84 3.89 2.98
CA LYS A 117 -3.19 4.41 2.76
C LYS A 117 -4.12 3.22 2.49
N TYR A 118 -4.96 2.91 3.46
CA TYR A 118 -6.02 1.90 3.33
C TYR A 118 -7.36 2.57 3.05
N ARG A 119 -8.02 2.19 1.97
CA ARG A 119 -9.37 2.68 1.65
C ARG A 119 -10.28 1.52 1.26
N ARG A 120 -11.54 1.62 1.70
CA ARG A 120 -12.59 0.64 1.44
C ARG A 120 -13.90 1.40 1.21
N PRO A 121 -14.72 1.03 0.22
CA PRO A 121 -16.08 1.53 0.09
C PRO A 121 -16.91 1.23 1.36
N SER A 122 -17.88 2.09 1.68
CA SER A 122 -18.76 1.88 2.84
C SER A 122 -19.69 0.67 2.69
N SER A 123 -19.98 0.27 1.45
CA SER A 123 -20.77 -0.91 1.11
C SER A 123 -20.35 -1.43 -0.27
N VAL A 124 -20.75 -2.66 -0.61
CA VAL A 124 -20.52 -3.24 -1.95
C VAL A 124 -21.28 -2.51 -3.08
N PHE A 125 -22.26 -1.68 -2.74
CA PHE A 125 -23.01 -0.87 -3.69
C PHE A 125 -22.36 0.50 -3.94
N SER A 126 -21.54 0.97 -3.00
CA SER A 126 -20.83 2.25 -3.10
C SER A 126 -19.74 2.20 -4.18
N ASP A 127 -19.44 3.35 -4.80
CA ASP A 127 -18.39 3.44 -5.81
C ASP A 127 -16.98 3.19 -5.27
N GLY A 128 -16.11 2.70 -6.15
CA GLY A 128 -14.73 2.36 -5.83
C GLY A 128 -14.51 0.89 -5.44
N LEU A 129 -13.25 0.57 -5.18
CA LEU A 129 -12.76 -0.75 -4.79
C LEU A 129 -11.92 -0.60 -3.52
N GLU A 130 -11.79 -1.69 -2.76
CA GLU A 130 -10.85 -1.72 -1.64
C GLU A 130 -9.41 -1.71 -2.15
N TYR A 131 -8.56 -0.91 -1.51
CA TYR A 131 -7.14 -0.86 -1.83
C TYR A 131 -6.24 -0.50 -0.64
N ILE A 132 -5.00 -0.95 -0.74
CA ILE A 132 -3.86 -0.60 0.10
C ILE A 132 -2.77 -0.04 -0.81
N ILE A 133 -2.27 1.17 -0.54
CA ILE A 133 -1.12 1.72 -1.26
C ILE A 133 -0.10 2.31 -0.28
N ALA A 134 1.18 2.26 -0.64
CA ALA A 134 2.26 2.92 0.09
C ALA A 134 3.39 3.31 -0.86
N GLN A 135 4.09 4.40 -0.53
CA GLN A 135 5.28 4.81 -1.27
C GLN A 135 6.50 3.94 -0.94
N GLY A 136 6.62 3.47 0.31
CA GLY A 136 7.81 2.79 0.81
C GLY A 136 8.98 3.76 1.06
N PRO A 137 10.22 3.25 1.20
CA PRO A 137 10.53 1.83 1.33
C PRO A 137 9.98 1.26 2.64
N THR A 138 9.62 -0.03 2.65
CA THR A 138 9.32 -0.75 3.89
C THR A 138 10.61 -1.06 4.65
N LEU A 139 10.59 -1.01 5.98
CA LEU A 139 11.74 -1.38 6.83
C LEU A 139 11.76 -2.87 7.20
N GLU A 140 10.63 -3.55 7.04
CA GLU A 140 10.46 -4.97 7.35
C GLU A 140 9.55 -5.65 6.32
N GLY A 141 9.57 -6.98 6.30
CA GLY A 141 8.68 -7.77 5.46
C GLY A 141 7.23 -7.71 5.97
N LEU A 142 6.28 -7.76 5.05
CA LEU A 142 4.85 -7.64 5.35
C LEU A 142 4.06 -8.71 4.62
N ASN A 143 3.04 -9.26 5.27
CA ASN A 143 2.10 -10.17 4.64
C ASN A 143 0.80 -9.44 4.31
N VAL A 144 0.40 -9.53 3.04
CA VAL A 144 -0.92 -9.11 2.57
C VAL A 144 -1.85 -10.30 2.71
N MET A 145 -2.96 -10.08 3.41
CA MET A 145 -3.95 -11.10 3.71
C MET A 145 -5.32 -10.64 3.21
N VAL A 146 -6.24 -11.58 3.03
CA VAL A 146 -7.67 -11.31 2.87
C VAL A 146 -8.45 -12.09 3.90
N VAL A 147 -9.45 -11.46 4.51
CA VAL A 147 -10.36 -12.12 5.46
C VAL A 147 -11.78 -12.17 4.90
N GLN A 148 -12.35 -13.37 4.96
CA GLN A 148 -13.74 -13.61 4.60
C GLN A 148 -14.65 -13.47 5.81
N LYS A 149 -15.62 -12.55 5.75
CA LYS A 149 -16.63 -12.32 6.80
C LYS A 149 -17.74 -13.37 6.83
N HIS A 150 -18.13 -13.87 5.66
CA HIS A 150 -19.29 -14.74 5.51
C HIS A 150 -18.96 -15.88 4.53
N THR A 151 -19.44 -17.08 4.83
CA THR A 151 -19.28 -18.27 3.98
C THR A 151 -20.12 -18.16 2.72
N HIS A 152 -19.63 -17.42 1.74
CA HIS A 152 -20.24 -17.33 0.42
C HIS A 152 -19.51 -18.30 -0.53
N THR A 153 -20.13 -19.45 -0.77
CA THR A 153 -19.57 -20.56 -1.56
C THR A 153 -19.29 -20.21 -3.03
N ASN A 154 -19.83 -19.09 -3.54
CA ASN A 154 -19.71 -18.67 -4.93
C ASN A 154 -18.81 -17.43 -5.15
N LEU A 155 -18.22 -16.83 -4.10
CA LEU A 155 -17.38 -15.65 -4.24
C LEU A 155 -15.91 -16.03 -4.44
N VAL A 156 -15.40 -15.80 -5.65
CA VAL A 156 -13.97 -15.91 -5.96
C VAL A 156 -13.31 -14.58 -5.64
N ASN A 157 -12.45 -14.57 -4.62
CA ASN A 157 -11.65 -13.40 -4.28
C ASN A 157 -10.69 -13.10 -5.41
N ARG A 158 -10.65 -11.83 -5.83
CA ARG A 158 -9.71 -11.37 -6.85
C ARG A 158 -9.03 -10.10 -6.38
N ALA A 159 -7.73 -10.18 -6.15
CA ALA A 159 -6.89 -9.02 -5.90
C ALA A 159 -5.75 -9.00 -6.90
N VAL A 160 -5.31 -7.80 -7.28
CA VAL A 160 -4.03 -7.61 -7.96
C VAL A 160 -3.10 -6.86 -7.04
N TYR A 161 -1.83 -7.22 -7.10
CA TYR A 161 -0.80 -6.53 -6.35
C TYR A 161 0.38 -6.23 -7.25
N TYR A 162 1.06 -5.14 -6.95
CA TYR A 162 2.42 -4.90 -7.40
C TYR A 162 3.21 -4.08 -6.38
N PHE A 163 4.51 -4.22 -6.45
CA PHE A 163 5.48 -3.39 -5.73
C PHE A 163 6.79 -3.39 -6.49
N CYS A 164 7.59 -2.35 -6.30
CA CYS A 164 8.94 -2.25 -6.79
C CYS A 164 9.93 -2.78 -5.73
N TYR A 165 10.92 -3.54 -6.17
CA TYR A 165 11.97 -4.08 -5.30
C TYR A 165 13.34 -4.00 -5.96
N ASN A 166 14.38 -3.72 -5.18
CA ASN A 166 15.73 -3.54 -5.69
C ASN A 166 16.20 -4.78 -6.46
N LYS A 167 16.88 -4.54 -7.59
CA LYS A 167 17.51 -5.63 -8.35
C LYS A 167 18.68 -6.17 -7.53
N VAL A 168 18.65 -7.44 -7.17
CA VAL A 168 19.83 -8.11 -6.61
C VAL A 168 20.79 -8.35 -7.76
N THR A 169 21.86 -7.58 -7.83
CA THR A 169 22.96 -7.81 -8.78
C THR A 169 23.82 -8.94 -8.23
N CYS A 170 23.61 -10.17 -8.69
CA CYS A 170 24.56 -11.24 -8.46
C CYS A 170 25.82 -10.95 -9.29
N HIS A 171 26.86 -10.40 -8.67
CA HIS A 171 28.17 -10.32 -9.30
C HIS A 171 28.77 -11.73 -9.36
N PHE A 172 28.76 -12.34 -10.54
CA PHE A 172 29.58 -13.51 -10.78
C PHE A 172 31.05 -13.06 -10.74
N SER A 173 31.75 -13.37 -9.66
CA SER A 173 33.21 -13.28 -9.64
C SER A 173 33.74 -14.32 -10.61
N THR A 174 34.12 -13.90 -11.81
CA THR A 174 34.99 -14.70 -12.67
C THR A 174 36.39 -14.54 -12.12
N THR A 175 36.80 -15.42 -11.21
CA THR A 175 38.22 -15.67 -10.94
C THR A 175 38.83 -16.27 -12.21
N THR A 176 39.66 -15.50 -12.90
CA THR A 176 40.62 -15.96 -13.92
C THR A 176 41.86 -16.53 -13.27
#